data_AF-A0A151TNT9-F1
#
_entry.id   AF-A0A151TNT9-F1
#
_cell.length_a   1.000
_cell.length_b   1.000
_cell.length_c   1.000
_cell.angle_alpha   90.00
_cell.angle_beta   90.00
_cell.angle_gamma   90.00
#
_symmetry.space_group_name_H-M   'P 1'
#
loop_
_entity.id
_entity.type
_entity.pdbx_description
1 polymer ?
#
loop_
_entity_poly.entity_id
_entity_poly.type
_entity_poly.pdbx_seq_one_letter_code
_entity_poly.pdbx_strand_id
1 'polypeptide(L)'
;SSLRQGDMSITKFFTKLHIIWDELENFRPEPICTCSIKCCCNVIPSITQRKREDQAKQFLRGLNDQYNNIKSHVLLMDPIPPISKIFSFVAQQERQLIGISFIANVSSKTIVVNAATTSLTCTHCGRAGHTENLL
;
A
#
# COMPACT_ATOMS: atom_id res chain seq x y z
N SER A 1 22.70 6.97 7.39
CA SER A 1 22.05 6.21 6.31
C SER A 1 20.54 6.19 6.54
N SER A 2 19.71 6.54 5.56
CA SER A 2 18.25 6.48 5.68
C SER A 2 17.74 5.06 5.40
N LEU A 3 16.88 4.51 6.26
CA LEU A 3 16.24 3.21 6.01
C LEU A 3 15.41 3.27 4.71
N ARG A 4 15.60 2.31 3.82
CA ARG A 4 14.83 2.13 2.58
C ARG A 4 14.09 0.78 2.63
N GLN A 5 13.00 0.67 1.88
CA GLN A 5 12.21 -0.55 1.78
C GLN A 5 13.04 -1.71 1.22
N GLY A 6 13.67 -1.53 0.04
CA GLY A 6 14.40 -2.62 -0.62
C GLY A 6 13.48 -3.81 -0.90
N ASP A 7 13.94 -5.03 -0.59
CA ASP A 7 13.16 -6.26 -0.79
C ASP A 7 12.20 -6.59 0.36
N MET A 8 12.07 -5.70 1.34
CA MET A 8 11.15 -5.91 2.47
C MET A 8 9.70 -5.66 2.06
N SER A 9 8.79 -6.45 2.63
CA SER A 9 7.36 -6.13 2.58
C SER A 9 7.09 -4.79 3.26
N ILE A 10 5.99 -4.15 2.88
CA ILE A 10 5.57 -2.85 3.43
C ILE A 10 5.40 -2.93 4.94
N THR A 11 4.79 -3.99 5.45
CA THR A 11 4.66 -4.22 6.89
C THR A 11 6.02 -4.29 7.58
N LYS A 12 6.97 -5.09 7.06
CA LYS A 12 8.29 -5.26 7.68
C LYS A 12 9.10 -3.96 7.66
N PHE A 13 9.05 -3.23 6.54
CA PHE A 13 9.69 -1.92 6.42
C PHE A 13 9.09 -0.90 7.39
N PHE A 14 7.75 -0.84 7.48
CA PHE A 14 7.05 0.06 8.39
C PHE A 14 7.34 -0.24 9.87
N THR A 15 7.38 -1.52 10.25
CA THR A 15 7.76 -1.93 11.61
C THR A 15 9.18 -1.50 11.97
N LYS A 16 10.15 -1.63 11.04
CA LYS A 16 11.52 -1.15 11.30
C LYS A 16 11.60 0.36 11.47
N LEU A 17 10.83 1.14 10.71
CA LEU A 17 10.73 2.58 10.92
C LEU A 17 10.13 2.91 12.29
N HIS A 18 9.07 2.22 12.68
CA HIS A 18 8.45 2.40 13.99
C HIS A 18 9.43 2.15 15.13
N ILE A 19 10.21 1.07 15.08
CA ILE A 19 11.24 0.79 16.10
C ILE A 19 12.23 1.96 16.20
N ILE A 20 12.72 2.49 15.07
CA ILE A 20 13.63 3.64 15.07
C ILE A 20 12.97 4.89 15.68
N TRP A 21 11.69 5.13 15.39
CA TRP A 21 10.97 6.26 15.96
C TRP A 21 10.73 6.12 17.47
N ASP A 22 10.42 4.90 17.92
CA ASP A 22 10.21 4.60 19.34
C ASP A 22 11.53 4.74 20.12
N GLU A 23 12.64 4.23 19.55
CA GLU A 23 13.98 4.45 20.11
C GLU A 23 14.32 5.94 20.17
N LEU A 24 14.05 6.69 19.10
CA LEU A 24 14.31 8.13 19.08
C LEU A 24 13.49 8.88 20.12
N GLU A 25 12.23 8.48 20.35
CA GLU A 25 11.39 9.04 21.40
C GLU A 25 11.95 8.76 22.80
N ASN A 26 12.51 7.57 23.02
CA ASN A 26 13.17 7.25 24.28
C ASN A 26 14.40 8.13 24.54
N PHE A 27 15.17 8.49 23.50
CA PHE A 27 16.31 9.39 23.62
C PHE A 27 15.93 10.88 23.68
N ARG A 28 14.81 11.25 23.06
CA ARG A 28 14.34 12.63 22.92
C ARG A 28 12.83 12.70 23.12
N PRO A 29 12.38 12.59 24.38
CA PRO A 29 10.96 12.64 24.69
C PRO A 29 10.37 14.01 24.33
N GLU A 30 9.09 14.01 23.94
CA GLU A 30 8.35 15.23 23.69
C GLU A 30 8.37 16.16 24.93
N PRO A 31 8.68 17.46 24.77
CA PRO A 31 8.70 18.40 25.88
C PRO A 31 7.33 18.49 26.58
N ILE A 32 7.36 18.49 27.91
CA ILE A 32 6.17 18.66 28.75
C ILE A 32 6.16 20.09 29.27
N CYS A 33 5.00 20.75 29.18
CA CYS A 33 4.78 22.04 29.80
C CYS A 33 4.59 21.88 31.31
N THR A 34 5.44 22.51 32.12
CA THR A 34 5.42 22.45 33.60
C THR A 34 4.81 23.69 34.24
N CYS A 35 4.16 24.55 33.46
CA CYS A 35 3.54 25.77 33.98
C CYS A 35 2.43 25.45 35.00
N SER A 36 2.42 26.17 36.13
CA SER A 36 1.37 26.03 37.15
C SER A 36 -0.02 26.43 36.63
N ILE A 37 -0.05 27.33 35.66
CA ILE A 37 -1.25 27.68 34.89
C ILE A 37 -1.11 27.05 33.51
N LYS A 38 -2.17 26.37 33.05
CA LYS A 38 -2.19 25.74 31.72
C LYS A 38 -1.84 26.76 30.63
N CYS A 39 -0.78 26.51 29.87
CA CYS A 39 -0.41 27.38 28.75
C CYS A 39 -1.51 27.35 27.67
N CYS A 40 -1.85 28.53 27.14
CA CYS A 40 -2.73 28.66 25.97
C CYS A 40 -1.96 28.64 24.63
N CYS A 41 -0.65 28.40 24.69
CA CYS A 41 0.22 28.36 23.53
C CYS A 41 0.04 27.05 22.74
N ASN A 42 0.02 27.13 21.40
CA ASN A 42 -0.13 25.95 20.54
C ASN A 42 1.22 25.28 20.20
N VAL A 43 2.26 25.49 21.02
CA VAL A 43 3.63 25.02 20.73
C VAL A 43 3.70 23.49 20.79
N ILE A 44 3.29 22.86 21.88
CA ILE A 44 3.36 21.39 22.03
C ILE A 44 2.54 20.63 20.96
N PRO A 45 1.28 21.02 20.65
CA PRO A 45 0.55 20.41 19.55
C PRO A 45 1.24 20.61 18.19
N SER A 46 1.86 21.76 17.95
CA SER A 46 2.59 22.04 16.70
C SER A 46 3.84 21.18 16.55
N ILE A 47 4.58 20.93 17.64
CA ILE A 47 5.74 20.02 17.61
C ILE A 47 5.28 18.59 17.34
N THR A 48 4.27 18.11 18.06
CA THR A 48 3.68 16.79 17.84
C THR A 48 3.21 16.61 16.39
N GLN A 49 2.54 17.63 15.82
CA GLN A 49 2.06 17.59 14.45
C GLN A 49 3.22 17.52 13.45
N ARG A 50 4.23 18.37 13.61
CA ARG A 50 5.44 18.35 12.76
C ARG A 50 6.13 17.00 12.81
N LYS A 51 6.26 16.40 14.00
CA LYS A 51 6.83 15.06 14.17
C LYS A 51 6.06 14.00 13.38
N ARG A 52 4.73 14.00 13.45
CA ARG A 52 3.89 13.08 12.67
C ARG A 52 4.07 13.26 11.16
N GLU A 53 4.14 14.50 10.70
CA GLU A 53 4.41 14.80 9.29
C GLU A 53 5.79 14.33 8.85
N ASP A 54 6.80 14.50 9.70
CA ASP A 54 8.16 14.06 9.41
C ASP A 54 8.25 12.53 9.34
N GLN A 55 7.55 11.81 10.23
CA GLN A 55 7.41 10.36 10.16
C GLN A 55 6.72 9.92 8.85
N ALA A 56 5.62 10.58 8.47
CA ALA A 56 4.92 10.32 7.21
C ALA A 56 5.84 10.56 5.99
N LYS A 57 6.55 11.70 5.95
CA LYS A 57 7.52 12.02 4.89
C LYS A 57 8.66 11.02 4.85
N GLN A 58 9.17 10.58 5.99
CA GLN A 58 10.24 9.57 6.07
C GLN A 58 9.78 8.21 5.55
N PHE A 59 8.57 7.78 5.92
CA PHE A 59 7.96 6.56 5.37
C PHE A 59 7.87 6.64 3.85
N LEU A 60 7.24 7.70 3.33
CA LEU A 60 7.10 7.91 1.88
C LEU A 60 8.45 7.91 1.17
N ARG A 61 9.45 8.65 1.67
CA ARG A 61 10.79 8.72 1.06
C ARG A 61 11.44 7.34 1.00
N GLY A 62 11.25 6.49 2.02
CA GLY A 62 11.88 5.17 2.06
C GLY A 62 11.24 4.11 1.17
N LEU A 63 10.03 4.33 0.66
CA LEU A 63 9.34 3.41 -0.26
C LEU A 63 10.03 3.32 -1.63
N ASN A 64 9.93 2.14 -2.26
CA ASN A 64 10.41 1.89 -3.62
C ASN A 64 9.60 2.68 -4.68
N ASP A 65 10.12 2.72 -5.91
CA ASP A 65 9.55 3.52 -7.01
C ASP A 65 8.19 3.02 -7.50
N GLN A 66 7.87 1.73 -7.31
CA GLN A 66 6.55 1.18 -7.62
C GLN A 66 5.39 1.86 -6.87
N TYR A 67 5.69 2.58 -5.79
CA TYR A 67 4.71 3.34 -4.99
C TYR A 67 4.70 4.85 -5.34
N ASN A 68 5.36 5.29 -6.42
CA ASN A 68 5.46 6.70 -6.79
C ASN A 68 4.09 7.37 -7.04
N ASN A 69 3.09 6.62 -7.50
CA ASN A 69 1.72 7.12 -7.65
C ASN A 69 1.11 7.51 -6.29
N ILE A 70 1.27 6.64 -5.28
CA ILE A 70 0.80 6.94 -3.91
C ILE A 70 1.60 8.09 -3.31
N LYS A 71 2.93 8.08 -3.45
CA LYS A 71 3.79 9.19 -2.99
C LYS A 71 3.31 10.53 -3.52
N SER A 72 3.10 10.62 -4.83
CA SER A 72 2.65 11.85 -5.50
C SER A 72 1.26 12.26 -5.04
N HIS A 73 0.32 11.30 -4.97
CA HIS A 73 -1.02 11.58 -4.48
C HIS A 73 -1.04 12.11 -3.05
N VAL A 74 -0.30 11.48 -2.14
CA VAL A 74 -0.23 11.91 -0.73
C VAL A 74 0.44 13.27 -0.57
N LEU A 75 1.48 13.58 -1.37
CA LEU A 75 2.16 14.88 -1.34
C LEU A 75 1.27 16.04 -1.80
N LEU A 76 0.22 15.76 -2.59
CA LEU A 76 -0.75 16.75 -3.04
C LEU A 76 -1.92 16.95 -2.06
N MET A 77 -2.01 16.16 -1.00
CA MET A 77 -3.04 16.31 0.02
C MET A 77 -2.66 17.38 1.04
N ASP A 78 -3.61 18.28 1.34
CA ASP A 78 -3.48 19.28 2.41
C ASP A 78 -4.67 19.17 3.39
N PRO A 79 -4.43 18.81 4.67
CA PRO A 79 -3.15 18.44 5.27
C PRO A 79 -2.66 17.04 4.86
N ILE A 80 -1.36 16.77 5.03
CA ILE A 80 -0.80 15.42 4.85
C ILE A 80 -1.58 14.44 5.74
N PRO A 81 -2.11 13.34 5.18
CA PRO A 81 -2.92 12.40 5.93
C PRO A 81 -2.12 11.70 7.05
N PRO A 82 -2.81 11.18 8.08
CA PRO A 82 -2.17 10.38 9.12
C PRO A 82 -1.41 9.19 8.54
N ILE A 83 -0.28 8.85 9.15
CA ILE A 83 0.60 7.79 8.65
C ILE A 83 -0.08 6.42 8.53
N SER A 84 -1.07 6.13 9.38
CA SER A 84 -1.89 4.92 9.31
C SER A 84 -2.67 4.83 7.99
N LYS A 85 -3.23 5.94 7.52
CA LYS A 85 -3.95 6.03 6.24
C LYS A 85 -2.98 5.86 5.07
N ILE A 86 -1.80 6.48 5.14
CA ILE A 86 -0.74 6.29 4.14
C ILE A 86 -0.32 4.83 4.07
N PHE A 87 -0.09 4.19 5.22
CA PHE A 87 0.22 2.75 5.30
C PHE A 87 -0.87 1.90 4.65
N SER A 88 -2.15 2.19 4.90
CA SER A 88 -3.26 1.46 4.28
C SER A 88 -3.25 1.55 2.75
N PHE A 89 -2.99 2.74 2.19
CA PHE A 89 -2.87 2.91 0.73
C PHE A 89 -1.73 2.05 0.16
N VAL A 90 -0.55 2.13 0.79
CA VAL A 90 0.65 1.43 0.31
C VAL A 90 0.50 -0.08 0.45
N ALA A 91 -0.06 -0.57 1.56
CA ALA A 91 -0.34 -1.98 1.79
C ALA A 91 -1.40 -2.52 0.83
N GLN A 92 -2.40 -1.71 0.45
CA GLN A 92 -3.38 -2.09 -0.57
C GLN A 92 -2.72 -2.26 -1.94
N GLN A 93 -1.85 -1.33 -2.33
CA GLN A 93 -1.13 -1.42 -3.59
C GLN A 93 -0.16 -2.61 -3.61
N GLU A 94 0.53 -2.91 -2.50
CA GLU A 94 1.39 -4.10 -2.39
C GLU A 94 0.60 -5.39 -2.70
N ARG A 95 -0.61 -5.54 -2.14
CA ARG A 95 -1.47 -6.70 -2.45
C ARG A 95 -1.88 -6.76 -3.92
N GLN A 96 -2.17 -5.62 -4.53
CA GLN A 96 -2.52 -5.55 -5.96
C GLN A 96 -1.33 -5.94 -6.84
N LEU A 97 -0.13 -5.47 -6.52
CA LEU A 97 1.09 -5.82 -7.26
C LEU A 97 1.35 -7.33 -7.20
N ILE A 98 1.20 -7.95 -6.03
CA ILE A 98 1.31 -9.40 -5.86
C ILE A 98 0.27 -10.14 -6.72
N GLY A 99 -0.99 -9.68 -6.69
CA GLY A 99 -2.07 -10.25 -7.51
C GLY A 99 -1.82 -10.13 -9.02
N ILE A 100 -1.32 -8.99 -9.48
CA ILE A 100 -0.96 -8.78 -10.90
C ILE A 100 0.21 -9.69 -11.30
N SER A 101 1.24 -9.81 -10.46
CA SER A 101 2.34 -10.75 -10.74
C SER A 101 1.88 -12.21 -10.78
N PHE A 102 0.87 -12.58 -9.98
CA PHE A 102 0.25 -13.90 -10.07
C PHE A 102 -0.49 -14.08 -11.40
N ILE A 103 -1.29 -13.10 -11.85
CA ILE A 103 -1.98 -13.13 -13.15
C ILE A 103 -0.98 -13.19 -14.31
N ALA A 104 0.12 -12.42 -14.28
CA ALA A 104 1.16 -12.46 -15.31
C ALA A 104 1.83 -13.84 -15.39
N ASN A 105 2.04 -14.50 -14.25
CA ASN A 105 2.62 -15.84 -14.19
C ASN A 105 1.61 -16.92 -14.65
N VAL A 106 0.32 -16.74 -14.39
CA VAL A 106 -0.76 -17.62 -14.91
C VAL A 106 -1.00 -17.38 -16.40
N SER A 107 -0.85 -16.14 -16.88
CA SER A 107 -0.99 -15.78 -18.30
C SER A 107 0.16 -16.35 -19.16
N SER A 108 1.30 -16.66 -18.55
CA SER A 108 2.36 -17.45 -19.18
C SER A 108 1.98 -18.93 -19.41
N LYS A 109 0.81 -19.37 -18.91
CA LYS A 109 0.17 -20.65 -19.24
C LYS A 109 -1.27 -20.46 -19.75
N THR A 110 -1.55 -19.42 -20.52
CA THR A 110 -2.83 -19.35 -21.25
C THR A 110 -2.72 -20.10 -22.56
N ILE A 111 -3.45 -21.22 -22.65
CA ILE A 111 -3.83 -21.88 -23.90
C ILE A 111 -4.47 -20.81 -24.79
N VAL A 112 -3.86 -20.53 -25.94
CA VAL A 112 -4.47 -19.74 -27.01
C VAL A 112 -5.69 -20.49 -27.53
N VAL A 113 -6.87 -20.21 -26.99
CA VAL A 113 -8.13 -20.58 -27.64
C VAL A 113 -8.40 -19.49 -28.66
N ASN A 114 -7.94 -19.73 -29.89
CA ASN A 114 -8.26 -18.88 -31.02
C ASN A 114 -9.77 -18.99 -31.26
N ALA A 115 -10.49 -17.87 -31.22
CA ALA A 115 -11.90 -17.79 -31.58
C ALA A 115 -12.08 -18.00 -33.10
N ALA A 116 -11.82 -19.22 -33.56
CA ALA A 116 -12.23 -19.72 -34.86
C ALA A 116 -13.26 -20.80 -34.59
N THR A 117 -14.54 -20.41 -34.63
CA THR A 117 -15.72 -21.25 -34.87
C THR A 117 -15.49 -22.76 -34.77
N THR A 118 -15.33 -23.30 -33.57
CA THR A 118 -15.45 -24.74 -33.35
C THR A 118 -16.93 -25.02 -33.11
N SER A 119 -17.60 -25.50 -34.15
CA SER A 119 -18.95 -26.03 -34.04
C SER A 119 -18.94 -27.14 -32.99
N LEU A 120 -19.48 -26.86 -31.81
CA LEU A 120 -19.73 -27.89 -30.80
C LEU A 120 -20.88 -28.74 -31.34
N THR A 121 -20.55 -29.89 -31.93
CA THR A 121 -21.52 -30.88 -32.40
C THR A 121 -21.86 -31.84 -31.28
N CYS A 122 -23.15 -32.05 -31.02
CA CYS A 122 -23.63 -32.98 -30.00
C CYS A 122 -23.27 -34.42 -30.37
N THR A 123 -22.63 -35.16 -29.46
CA THR A 123 -22.20 -36.56 -29.65
C THR A 123 -23.37 -37.55 -29.79
N HIS A 124 -24.59 -37.15 -29.43
CA HIS A 124 -25.78 -37.99 -29.54
C HIS A 124 -26.55 -37.85 -30.86
N CYS A 125 -26.51 -36.68 -31.52
CA CYS A 125 -27.29 -36.44 -32.74
C CYS A 125 -26.51 -35.81 -33.91
N GLY A 126 -25.23 -35.45 -33.71
CA GLY A 126 -24.33 -34.95 -34.76
C GLY A 126 -24.62 -33.53 -35.26
N ARG A 127 -25.57 -32.79 -34.64
CA ARG A 127 -25.90 -31.41 -35.02
C ARG A 127 -25.22 -30.39 -34.09
N ALA A 128 -24.86 -29.23 -34.63
CA ALA A 128 -24.27 -28.13 -33.86
C ALA A 128 -25.36 -27.18 -33.28
N GLY A 129 -25.09 -26.55 -32.12
CA GLY A 129 -25.90 -25.46 -31.58
C GLY A 129 -26.60 -25.70 -30.24
N HIS A 130 -26.32 -26.80 -29.53
CA HIS A 130 -26.83 -27.04 -28.17
C HIS A 130 -25.86 -27.91 -27.34
N THR A 131 -25.95 -27.81 -26.02
CA THR A 131 -25.35 -28.75 -25.04
C THR A 131 -26.47 -29.42 -24.25
N GLU A 132 -26.25 -30.68 -23.85
CA GLU A 132 -27.23 -31.68 -23.39
C GLU A 132 -27.97 -31.36 -22.06
N ASN A 133 -28.45 -30.15 -21.86
CA ASN A 133 -29.39 -29.82 -20.78
C ASN A 133 -30.15 -28.55 -21.12
N LEU A 134 -31.29 -28.71 -21.78
CA LEU A 134 -32.44 -27.82 -21.76
C LEU A 134 -33.65 -28.62 -22.26
N LEU A 135 -34.27 -29.35 -21.34
CA LEU A 135 -35.72 -29.30 -21.19
C LEU A 135 -36.02 -28.19 -20.17
#